data_AF-A0A1C0STT5-F1
#
_entry.id   AF-A0A1C0STT5-F1
#
_cell.length_a   1.000
_cell.length_b   1.000
_cell.length_c   1.000
_cell.angle_alpha   90.00
_cell.angle_beta   90.00
_cell.angle_gamma   90.00
#
_symmetry.space_group_name_H-M   'P 1'
#
loop_
_entity.id
_entity.type
_entity.pdbx_description
1 polymer ?
#
loop_
_entity_poly.entity_id
_entity_poly.type
_entity_poly.pdbx_seq_one_letter_code
_entity_poly.pdbx_strand_id
1 'polypeptide(L)'
;MNGIPKTLEEMSLRERCGMLETVACALDAIAEEADDLGDTRFATHSKCVAGTIRGYTDNLAEHDLKSAELLLELGINLVHLSSTRSGRAATAVMNSTSEVRQ
;
A
#
# COMPACT_ATOMS: atom_id res chain seq x y z
N MET A 1 -18.87 2.60 11.97
CA MET A 1 -19.27 2.43 10.55
C MET A 1 -19.59 0.94 10.36
N ASN A 2 -20.87 0.55 10.48
CA ASN A 2 -21.32 -0.84 10.26
C ASN A 2 -22.14 -0.88 8.97
N GLY A 3 -21.46 -0.72 7.84
CA GLY A 3 -22.04 -0.87 6.50
C GLY A 3 -21.55 -2.17 5.87
N ILE A 4 -22.40 -2.82 5.09
CA ILE A 4 -22.00 -3.95 4.23
C ILE A 4 -20.77 -3.51 3.41
N PRO A 5 -19.72 -4.34 3.29
CA PRO A 5 -18.59 -4.04 2.43
C PRO A 5 -19.09 -3.75 1.02
N LYS A 6 -18.87 -2.52 0.55
CA LYS A 6 -19.22 -2.13 -0.82
C LYS A 6 -18.12 -2.60 -1.77
N THR A 7 -18.50 -3.09 -2.93
CA THR A 7 -17.56 -3.26 -4.05
C THR A 7 -17.13 -1.89 -4.56
N LEU A 8 -16.03 -1.83 -5.32
CA LEU A 8 -15.60 -0.56 -5.92
C LEU A 8 -16.68 0.02 -6.82
N GLU A 9 -17.51 -0.77 -7.50
CA GLU A 9 -18.63 -0.30 -8.33
C GLU A 9 -19.77 0.34 -7.52
N GLU A 10 -20.01 -0.13 -6.30
CA GLU A 10 -21.08 0.35 -5.41
C GLU A 10 -20.73 1.63 -4.64
N MET A 11 -19.45 2.02 -4.65
CA MET A 11 -18.99 3.24 -3.97
C MET A 11 -19.36 4.50 -4.75
N SER A 12 -19.64 5.58 -4.03
CA SER A 12 -19.66 6.92 -4.61
C SER A 12 -18.23 7.38 -4.97
N LEU A 13 -18.12 8.38 -5.85
CA LEU A 13 -16.83 9.00 -6.18
C LEU A 13 -16.06 9.44 -4.92
N ARG A 14 -16.76 10.06 -3.96
CA ARG A 14 -16.18 10.49 -2.68
C ARG A 14 -15.63 9.33 -1.85
N GLU A 15 -16.37 8.22 -1.77
CA GLU A 15 -15.92 7.01 -1.06
C GLU A 15 -14.66 6.42 -1.71
N ARG A 16 -14.61 6.40 -3.05
CA ARG A 16 -13.42 5.95 -3.80
C ARG A 16 -12.21 6.86 -3.58
N CYS A 17 -12.40 8.19 -3.63
CA CYS A 17 -11.32 9.14 -3.30
C CYS A 17 -10.80 8.93 -1.87
N GLY A 18 -11.69 8.67 -0.91
CA GLY A 18 -11.28 8.35 0.47
C GLY A 18 -10.48 7.06 0.59
N MET A 19 -10.84 6.02 -0.16
CA MET A 19 -10.04 4.78 -0.22
C MET A 19 -8.67 5.00 -0.85
N LEU A 20 -8.62 5.70 -1.98
CA LEU A 20 -7.37 6.06 -2.66
C LEU A 20 -6.43 6.80 -1.70
N GLU A 21 -6.93 7.82 -1.00
CA GLU A 21 -6.12 8.57 -0.02
C GLU A 21 -5.63 7.68 1.14
N THR A 22 -6.49 6.78 1.61
CA THR A 22 -6.11 5.81 2.66
C THR A 22 -4.97 4.90 2.21
N VAL A 23 -5.04 4.38 0.98
CA VAL A 23 -3.99 3.53 0.39
C VAL A 23 -2.72 4.35 0.16
N ALA A 24 -2.80 5.59 -0.32
CA ALA A 24 -1.65 6.45 -0.51
C ALA A 24 -0.91 6.73 0.82
N CYS A 25 -1.66 7.01 1.90
CA CYS A 25 -1.08 7.17 3.24
C CYS A 25 -0.37 5.89 3.72
N ALA A 26 -0.97 4.72 3.49
CA ALA A 26 -0.36 3.44 3.86
C ALA A 26 0.93 3.17 3.05
N LEU A 27 0.93 3.51 1.77
CA LEU A 27 2.10 3.37 0.90
C LEU A 27 3.28 4.25 1.34
N ASP A 28 3.01 5.47 1.82
CA ASP A 28 4.07 6.32 2.37
C ASP A 28 4.66 5.74 3.66
N ALA A 29 3.81 5.28 4.58
CA ALA A 29 4.27 4.69 5.83
C ALA A 29 5.17 3.46 5.60
N ILE A 30 4.78 2.55 4.68
CA ILE A 30 5.61 1.38 4.36
C ILE A 30 6.85 1.76 3.56
N ALA A 31 6.82 2.89 2.84
CA ALA A 31 7.98 3.37 2.10
C ALA A 31 9.04 3.93 3.06
N GLU A 32 8.60 4.67 4.08
CA GLU A 32 9.48 5.14 5.17
C GLU A 32 10.10 3.95 5.91
N GLU A 33 9.31 2.96 6.31
CA GLU A 33 9.82 1.74 6.95
C GLU A 33 10.82 0.99 6.06
N ALA A 34 10.53 0.86 4.76
CA ALA A 34 11.43 0.19 3.83
C ALA A 34 12.75 0.94 3.62
N ASP A 35 12.72 2.27 3.63
CA ASP A 35 13.91 3.11 3.51
C ASP A 35 14.80 2.97 4.76
N ASP A 36 14.19 2.97 5.95
CA ASP A 36 14.85 2.73 7.23
C ASP A 36 15.54 1.35 7.28
N LEU A 37 14.94 0.35 6.62
CA LEU A 37 15.49 -1.01 6.48
C LEU A 37 16.50 -1.14 5.32
N GLY A 38 16.75 -0.08 4.57
CA GLY A 38 17.70 -0.05 3.44
C GLY A 38 17.16 -0.60 2.11
N ASP A 39 15.87 -0.95 2.02
CA ASP A 39 15.20 -1.32 0.77
C ASP A 39 14.71 -0.08 0.01
N THR A 40 15.68 0.74 -0.39
CA THR A 40 15.47 2.04 -1.09
C THR A 40 14.67 1.89 -2.38
N ARG A 41 14.78 0.74 -3.06
CA ARG A 41 14.03 0.44 -4.28
C ARG A 41 12.54 0.26 -3.99
N PHE A 42 12.20 -0.50 -2.94
CA PHE A 42 10.82 -0.65 -2.53
C PHE A 42 10.25 0.67 -2.02
N ALA A 43 11.01 1.42 -1.22
CA ALA A 43 10.62 2.74 -0.73
C ALA A 43 10.28 3.71 -1.88
N THR A 44 11.17 3.82 -2.87
CA THR A 44 10.97 4.69 -4.03
C THR A 44 9.74 4.27 -4.85
N HIS A 45 9.54 2.96 -5.04
CA HIS A 45 8.40 2.45 -5.78
C HIS A 45 7.07 2.77 -5.06
N SER A 46 7.00 2.52 -3.76
CA SER A 46 5.82 2.79 -2.95
C SER A 46 5.47 4.29 -2.93
N LYS A 47 6.47 5.18 -2.77
CA LYS A 47 6.29 6.65 -2.86
C LYS A 47 5.76 7.08 -4.24
N CYS A 48 6.27 6.48 -5.32
CA CYS A 48 5.82 6.78 -6.69
C CYS A 48 4.34 6.42 -6.89
N VAL A 49 3.91 5.25 -6.40
CA VAL A 49 2.50 4.82 -6.47
C VAL A 49 1.62 5.73 -5.61
N ALA A 50 2.04 6.07 -4.39
CA ALA A 50 1.32 7.00 -3.52
C ALA A 50 1.11 8.37 -4.20
N GLY A 51 2.16 8.93 -4.80
CA GLY A 51 2.08 10.18 -5.56
C GLY A 51 1.13 10.08 -6.76
N THR A 52 1.16 8.96 -7.48
CA THR A 52 0.26 8.72 -8.63
C THR A 52 -1.20 8.66 -8.18
N ILE A 53 -1.48 7.99 -7.07
CA ILE A 53 -2.82 7.91 -6.49
C ILE A 53 -3.34 9.30 -6.11
N ARG A 54 -2.51 10.13 -5.47
CA ARG A 54 -2.90 11.50 -5.08
C ARG A 54 -3.16 12.40 -6.29
N GLY A 55 -2.40 12.22 -7.36
CA GLY A 55 -2.68 12.90 -8.63
C GLY A 55 -4.06 12.55 -9.22
N TYR A 56 -4.55 11.33 -8.97
CA TYR A 56 -5.88 10.89 -9.38
C TYR A 56 -6.99 11.43 -8.46
N THR A 57 -6.77 11.52 -7.14
CA THR A 57 -7.82 11.96 -6.20
C THR A 57 -8.26 13.40 -6.43
N ASP A 58 -7.36 14.26 -6.92
CA ASP A 58 -7.64 15.69 -7.15
C ASP A 58 -8.57 15.95 -8.35
N ASN A 59 -8.64 15.03 -9.32
CA ASN A 59 -9.40 15.21 -10.57
C ASN A 59 -10.07 13.92 -11.07
N LEU A 60 -10.53 13.06 -10.15
CA LEU A 60 -11.13 11.78 -10.52
C LEU A 60 -12.48 11.99 -11.21
N ALA A 61 -12.56 11.73 -12.52
CA ALA A 61 -13.82 11.71 -13.25
C ALA A 61 -14.37 10.27 -13.39
N GLU A 62 -15.64 10.12 -13.78
CA GLU A 62 -16.27 8.79 -13.94
C GLU A 62 -15.55 7.88 -14.95
N HIS A 63 -14.90 8.46 -15.97
CA HIS A 63 -14.15 7.68 -16.96
C HIS A 63 -12.80 7.17 -16.42
N ASP A 64 -12.29 7.74 -15.33
CA ASP A 64 -11.03 7.36 -14.69
C ASP A 64 -11.19 6.22 -13.68
N LEU A 65 -12.44 5.81 -13.40
CA LEU A 65 -12.75 4.83 -12.36
C LEU A 65 -12.01 3.51 -12.55
N LYS A 66 -11.83 3.04 -13.79
CA LYS A 66 -11.13 1.79 -14.05
C LYS A 66 -9.62 1.91 -13.76
N SER A 67 -9.03 3.05 -14.10
CA SER A 67 -7.62 3.33 -13.79
C SER A 67 -7.40 3.46 -12.29
N ALA A 68 -8.32 4.14 -11.59
CA ALA A 68 -8.29 4.24 -10.13
C ALA A 68 -8.42 2.87 -9.44
N GLU A 69 -9.27 1.97 -9.95
CA GLU A 69 -9.38 0.61 -9.46
C GLU A 69 -8.06 -0.17 -9.61
N LEU A 70 -7.42 -0.11 -10.78
CA LEU A 70 -6.13 -0.77 -11.01
C LEU A 70 -5.02 -0.22 -10.10
N LEU A 71 -5.03 1.09 -9.85
CA LEU A 71 -4.10 1.73 -8.92
C LEU A 71 -4.35 1.31 -7.47
N LEU A 72 -5.62 1.16 -7.07
CA LEU A 72 -5.97 0.62 -5.75
C LEU A 72 -5.48 -0.82 -5.59
N GLU A 73 -5.70 -1.67 -6.59
CA GLU A 73 -5.23 -3.06 -6.57
C GLU A 73 -3.70 -3.11 -6.45
N LEU A 74 -2.98 -2.31 -7.23
CA LEU A 74 -1.52 -2.19 -7.13
C LEU A 74 -1.07 -1.73 -5.73
N GLY A 75 -1.70 -0.68 -5.19
CA GLY A 75 -1.36 -0.15 -3.88
C GLY A 75 -1.59 -1.17 -2.76
N ILE A 76 -2.75 -1.85 -2.76
CA ILE A 76 -3.07 -2.92 -1.79
C ILE A 76 -2.05 -4.06 -1.89
N ASN A 77 -1.67 -4.47 -3.10
CA ASN A 77 -0.67 -5.52 -3.30
C ASN A 77 0.70 -5.13 -2.75
N LEU A 78 1.11 -3.86 -2.87
CA LEU A 78 2.36 -3.37 -2.27
C LEU A 78 2.31 -3.37 -0.73
N VAL A 79 1.18 -2.95 -0.13
CA VAL A 79 0.97 -3.01 1.33
C VAL A 79 1.02 -4.46 1.84
N HIS A 80 0.43 -5.40 1.11
CA HIS A 80 0.57 -6.83 1.44
C HIS A 80 2.01 -7.32 1.28
N LEU A 81 2.71 -6.87 0.24
CA LEU A 81 4.09 -7.26 -0.01
C LEU A 81 5.03 -6.77 1.10
N SER A 82 4.87 -5.54 1.62
CA SER A 82 5.68 -5.07 2.75
C SER A 82 5.42 -5.90 4.01
N SER A 83 4.15 -6.20 4.31
CA SER A 83 3.75 -7.01 5.45
C SER A 83 4.39 -8.40 5.42
N THR A 84 4.41 -9.04 4.25
CA THR A 84 5.05 -10.36 4.09
C THR A 84 6.58 -10.30 4.16
N ARG A 85 7.20 -9.20 3.70
CA ARG A 85 8.64 -8.97 3.81
C ARG A 85 9.07 -8.75 5.26
N SER A 86 8.38 -7.90 6.02
CA SER A 86 8.64 -7.73 7.46
C SER A 86 8.45 -9.04 8.23
N GLY A 87 7.43 -9.85 7.87
CA GLY A 87 7.24 -11.19 8.42
C GLY A 87 8.43 -12.14 8.18
N ARG A 88 8.99 -12.16 6.96
CA ARG A 88 10.17 -12.98 6.60
C ARG A 88 11.46 -12.47 7.24
N ALA A 89 11.63 -11.16 7.36
CA ALA A 89 12.78 -10.56 8.06
C ALA A 89 12.76 -10.95 9.55
N ALA A 90 11.60 -10.86 10.22
CA ALA A 90 11.46 -11.27 11.62
C ALA A 90 11.77 -12.77 11.83
N THR A 91 11.32 -13.63 10.92
CA THR A 91 11.62 -15.09 11.01
C THR A 91 13.09 -15.39 10.72
N ALA A 92 13.74 -14.69 9.79
CA ALA A 92 15.16 -14.87 9.51
C ALA A 92 16.05 -14.47 10.71
N VAL A 93 15.74 -13.34 11.37
CA VAL A 93 16.48 -12.88 12.56
C VAL A 93 16.38 -13.88 13.72
N MET A 94 15.19 -14.45 13.96
CA MET A 94 14.98 -15.48 14.99
C MET A 94 15.78 -16.76 14.73
N ASN A 95 15.91 -17.17 13.46
CA ASN A 95 16.68 -18.36 13.10
C ASN A 95 18.19 -18.13 13.31
N SER A 96 18.72 -16.97 12.91
CA SER A 96 20.13 -16.63 13.10
C SER A 96 20.54 -16.43 14.56
N THR A 97 19.64 -15.96 15.43
CA THR A 97 19.93 -15.86 16.88
C THR A 97 19.92 -17.21 17.59
N SER A 98 19.29 -18.22 17.01
CA SER A 98 19.24 -19.59 17.53
C SER A 98 20.54 -20.36 17.23
N GLU A 99 21.22 -20.06 16.13
CA GLU A 99 22.48 -20.71 15.73
C GLU A 99 23.71 -20.18 16.47
N VAL A 100 23.70 -18.92 16.93
CA VAL A 100 24.84 -18.32 17.68
C VAL A 100 24.91 -18.78 19.15
N ARG A 101 23.92 -19.54 19.62
CA ARG A 101 23.82 -20.05 21.01
C ARG A 101 24.19 -21.53 21.18
N GLN A 102 24.69 -22.21 20.14
CA GLN A 102 25.30 -23.54 20.24
C GLN A 102 26.81 -23.45 20.08
#